data_AF-A0A2G6MUY5-F1
#
_entry.id   AF-A0A2G6MUY5-F1
#
_cell.length_a   1.000
_cell.length_b   1.000
_cell.length_c   1.000
_cell.angle_alpha   90.00
_cell.angle_beta   90.00
_cell.angle_gamma   90.00
#
_symmetry.space_group_name_H-M   'P 1'
#
loop_
_entity.id
_entity.type
_entity.pdbx_description
1 polymer ?
#
loop_
_entity_poly.entity_id
_entity_poly.type
_entity_poly.pdbx_seq_one_letter_code
_entity_poly.pdbx_strand_id
1 'polypeptide(L)'
;IAAVLIVGCGTSAWALQSHPAPEGIYVHQMAHVLFMVSLAYLFWHTRKTQESGNKGWKYLQLFCLLFFCWNLLAFTGHEVLKYLEPSDFIDKGSLSARIAGPLNLSKILYYITKMDHCLVVPAFWALVISLRKFYKEALEEAQK
;
A
#
# COMPACT_ATOMS: atom_id res chain seq x y z
N ILE A 1 9.10 29.37 17.35
CA ILE A 1 9.32 29.30 15.88
C ILE A 1 7.95 29.15 15.24
N ALA A 2 7.38 30.24 14.73
CA ALA A 2 6.09 30.20 14.05
C ALA A 2 6.33 29.87 12.58
N ALA A 3 5.83 28.73 12.12
CA ALA A 3 5.89 28.35 10.71
C ALA A 3 4.82 29.14 9.95
N VAL A 4 5.25 30.11 9.15
CA VAL A 4 4.39 30.80 8.18
C VAL A 4 4.29 29.92 6.95
N LEU A 5 3.10 29.37 6.69
CA LEU A 5 2.78 28.71 5.42
C LEU A 5 2.57 29.80 4.37
N ILE A 6 3.57 30.01 3.51
CA ILE A 6 3.42 30.82 2.31
C ILE A 6 2.67 29.97 1.29
N VAL A 7 1.36 30.21 1.14
CA VAL A 7 0.58 29.67 0.03
C VAL A 7 0.74 30.63 -1.14
N GLY A 8 1.61 30.29 -2.09
CA GLY A 8 1.74 31.01 -3.35
C GLY A 8 0.58 30.69 -4.29
N CYS A 9 0.09 31.69 -5.03
CA CYS A 9 -0.77 31.47 -6.19
C CYS A 9 0.07 30.83 -7.30
N GLY A 10 0.04 29.50 -7.40
CA GLY A 10 0.70 28.78 -8.48
C GLY A 10 0.01 29.06 -9.81
N THR A 11 0.71 29.69 -10.75
CA THR A 11 0.44 29.53 -12.18
C THR A 11 0.53 28.05 -12.56
N SER A 12 -0.12 27.61 -13.64
CA SER A 12 -0.15 26.21 -14.09
C SER A 12 1.19 25.50 -13.90
N ALA A 13 1.28 24.66 -12.88
CA ALA A 13 2.47 23.89 -12.58
C ALA A 13 2.47 22.67 -13.51
N TRP A 14 3.27 22.74 -14.58
CA TRP A 14 3.51 21.63 -15.52
C TRP A 14 4.30 20.46 -14.89
N ALA A 15 4.45 20.42 -13.56
CA ALA A 15 5.15 19.36 -12.85
C ALA A 15 4.32 18.06 -12.75
N LEU A 16 3.00 18.14 -12.93
CA LEU A 16 2.12 16.97 -12.98
C LEU A 16 1.73 16.70 -14.44
N GLN A 17 2.44 15.78 -15.09
CA GLN A 17 2.03 15.30 -16.40
C GLN A 17 0.71 14.52 -16.25
N SER A 18 -0.39 15.08 -16.77
CA SER A 18 -1.66 14.37 -16.83
C SER A 18 -1.57 13.29 -17.90
N HIS A 19 -1.40 12.05 -17.48
CA HIS A 19 -1.38 10.91 -18.38
C HIS A 19 -2.83 10.46 -18.69
N PRO A 20 -3.27 10.46 -19.95
CA PRO A 20 -4.51 9.81 -20.31
C PRO A 20 -4.42 8.30 -20.04
N ALA A 21 -5.56 7.62 -19.94
CA ALA A 21 -5.56 6.16 -19.98
C ALA A 21 -4.87 5.71 -21.29
N PRO A 22 -3.96 4.72 -21.27
CA PRO A 22 -3.66 3.78 -20.17
C PRO A 22 -2.35 4.04 -19.41
N GLU A 23 -1.59 5.09 -19.69
CA GLU A 23 -0.22 5.26 -19.16
C GLU A 23 -0.17 5.29 -17.62
N GLY A 24 -1.13 5.97 -17.00
CA GLY A 24 -1.22 6.04 -15.54
C GLY A 24 -1.41 4.69 -14.86
N ILE A 25 -2.18 3.76 -15.46
CA ILE A 25 -2.38 2.43 -14.87
C ILE A 25 -1.12 1.57 -15.00
N TYR A 26 -0.36 1.70 -16.10
CA TYR A 26 0.89 0.96 -16.26
C TYR A 26 1.93 1.38 -15.23
N VAL A 27 2.16 2.69 -15.07
CA VAL A 27 3.11 3.21 -14.07
C VAL A 27 2.67 2.80 -12.65
N HIS A 28 1.37 2.83 -12.37
CA HIS A 28 0.83 2.38 -11.08
C HIS A 28 1.07 0.89 -10.83
N GLN A 29 0.85 0.02 -11.82
CA GLN A 29 1.16 -1.41 -11.70
C GLN A 29 2.67 -1.64 -11.51
N MET A 30 3.51 -0.92 -12.24
CA MET A 30 4.97 -0.98 -12.07
C MET A 30 5.39 -0.56 -10.66
N ALA A 31 4.73 0.44 -10.07
CA ALA A 31 4.98 0.86 -8.69
C ALA A 31 4.69 -0.26 -7.69
N HIS A 32 3.58 -1.00 -7.84
CA HIS A 32 3.30 -2.17 -7.01
C HIS A 32 4.38 -3.25 -7.14
N VAL A 33 4.83 -3.55 -8.36
CA VAL A 33 5.89 -4.55 -8.60
C VAL A 33 7.20 -4.12 -7.96
N LEU A 34 7.63 -2.88 -8.20
CA LEU A 34 8.85 -2.34 -7.61
C LEU A 34 8.77 -2.38 -6.07
N PHE A 35 7.63 -2.02 -5.50
CA PHE A 35 7.47 -2.02 -4.06
C PHE A 35 7.48 -3.43 -3.48
N MET A 36 6.82 -4.40 -4.13
CA MET A 36 6.89 -5.81 -3.74
C MET A 36 8.33 -6.34 -3.73
N VAL A 37 9.13 -6.04 -4.77
CA VAL A 37 10.54 -6.43 -4.83
C VAL A 37 11.33 -5.79 -3.68
N SER A 38 11.07 -4.52 -3.40
CA SER A 38 11.75 -3.77 -2.34
C SER A 38 11.43 -4.33 -0.95
N LEU A 39 10.16 -4.69 -0.70
CA LEU A 39 9.71 -5.31 0.55
C LEU A 39 10.26 -6.72 0.71
N ALA A 40 10.30 -7.51 -0.37
CA ALA A 40 10.89 -8.84 -0.36
C ALA A 40 12.39 -8.79 -0.04
N TYR A 41 13.12 -7.84 -0.65
CA TYR A 41 14.53 -7.59 -0.35
C TYR A 41 14.72 -7.16 1.11
N LEU A 42 13.94 -6.19 1.60
CA LEU A 42 14.03 -5.71 2.98
C LEU A 42 13.71 -6.82 4.00
N PHE A 43 12.68 -7.63 3.73
CA PHE A 43 12.34 -8.79 4.56
C PHE A 43 13.50 -9.80 4.60
N TRP A 44 14.06 -10.15 3.45
CA TRP A 44 15.18 -11.09 3.36
C TRP A 44 16.43 -10.57 4.08
N HIS A 45 16.80 -9.31 3.82
CA HIS A 45 17.95 -8.65 4.42
C HIS A 45 17.84 -8.60 5.95
N THR A 46 16.71 -8.10 6.47
CA THR A 46 16.48 -7.98 7.91
C THR A 46 16.40 -9.33 8.63
N ARG A 47 16.08 -10.42 7.92
CA ARG A 47 16.13 -11.78 8.48
C ARG A 47 17.55 -12.31 8.63
N LYS A 48 18.50 -11.84 7.80
CA LYS A 48 19.87 -12.36 7.74
C LYS A 48 20.85 -11.58 8.61
N THR A 49 20.68 -10.27 8.74
CA THR A 49 21.72 -9.40 9.30
C THR A 49 21.43 -8.86 10.70
N GLN A 50 20.20 -8.97 11.19
CA GLN A 50 19.77 -8.32 12.42
C GLN A 50 19.72 -9.28 13.59
N GLU A 51 20.08 -8.80 14.78
CA GLU A 51 20.04 -9.62 15.99
C GLU A 51 18.62 -10.09 16.29
N SER A 52 18.43 -11.40 16.36
CA SER A 52 17.13 -12.06 16.56
C SER A 52 16.44 -11.69 17.87
N GLY A 53 17.15 -11.06 18.80
CA GLY A 53 16.66 -10.62 20.12
C GLY A 53 15.76 -9.37 20.06
N ASN A 54 15.98 -8.48 19.10
CA ASN A 54 15.23 -7.23 19.03
C ASN A 54 13.87 -7.43 18.35
N LYS A 55 12.81 -7.24 19.15
CA LYS A 55 11.41 -7.40 18.72
C LYS A 55 11.02 -6.42 17.61
N GLY A 56 11.70 -5.27 17.46
CA GLY A 56 11.44 -4.26 16.43
C GLY A 56 11.59 -4.81 15.01
N TRP A 57 12.63 -5.60 14.77
CA TRP A 57 12.87 -6.25 13.47
C TRP A 57 11.79 -7.25 13.10
N LYS A 58 11.25 -8.00 14.07
CA LYS A 58 10.13 -8.95 13.82
C LYS A 58 8.88 -8.23 13.34
N TYR A 59 8.57 -7.07 13.92
CA TYR A 59 7.44 -6.25 13.47
C TYR A 59 7.71 -5.60 12.10
N LEU A 60 8.96 -5.21 11.80
CA LEU A 60 9.31 -4.73 10.46
C LEU A 60 9.14 -5.81 9.40
N GLN A 61 9.56 -7.04 9.71
CA GLN A 61 9.37 -8.20 8.85
C GLN A 61 7.88 -8.52 8.63
N LEU A 62 7.06 -8.44 9.68
CA LEU A 62 5.61 -8.61 9.57
C LEU A 62 4.99 -7.51 8.69
N PHE A 63 5.41 -6.25 8.85
CA PHE A 63 5.00 -5.16 7.96
C PHE A 63 5.37 -5.51 6.50
N CYS A 64 6.61 -5.91 6.25
CA CYS A 64 7.06 -6.24 4.88
C CYS A 64 6.19 -7.34 4.25
N LEU A 65 5.89 -8.41 5.01
CA LEU A 65 5.06 -9.51 4.54
C LEU A 65 3.62 -9.07 4.24
N LEU A 66 2.96 -8.40 5.20
CA LEU A 66 1.58 -7.96 5.03
C LEU A 66 1.44 -6.94 3.90
N PHE A 67 2.38 -5.99 3.81
CA PHE A 67 2.35 -4.95 2.79
C PHE A 67 2.73 -5.49 1.40
N PHE A 68 3.57 -6.53 1.31
CA PHE A 68 3.79 -7.29 0.09
C PHE A 68 2.49 -7.94 -0.40
N CYS A 69 1.78 -8.64 0.50
CA CYS A 69 0.50 -9.26 0.18
C CYS A 69 -0.55 -8.21 -0.24
N TRP A 70 -0.56 -7.04 0.41
CA TRP A 70 -1.45 -5.94 0.02
C TRP A 70 -1.13 -5.43 -1.39
N ASN A 71 0.15 -5.25 -1.75
CA ASN A 71 0.51 -4.84 -3.12
C ASN A 71 0.11 -5.88 -4.16
N LEU A 72 0.27 -7.18 -3.86
CA LEU A 72 -0.20 -8.24 -4.75
C LEU A 72 -1.73 -8.22 -4.92
N LEU A 73 -2.46 -7.99 -3.83
CA LEU A 73 -3.91 -7.87 -3.83
C LEU A 73 -4.38 -6.65 -4.64
N ALA A 74 -3.73 -5.49 -4.44
CA ALA A 74 -4.03 -4.26 -5.17
C ALA A 74 -3.73 -4.40 -6.67
N PHE A 75 -2.54 -4.92 -7.03
CA PHE A 75 -2.17 -5.27 -8.40
C PHE A 75 -3.25 -6.14 -9.05
N THR A 76 -3.64 -7.22 -8.36
CA THR A 76 -4.68 -8.13 -8.85
C THR A 76 -6.03 -7.42 -9.02
N GLY A 77 -6.43 -6.56 -8.08
CA GLY A 77 -7.69 -5.81 -8.18
C GLY A 77 -7.74 -4.87 -9.39
N HIS A 78 -6.60 -4.26 -9.73
CA HIS A 78 -6.48 -3.44 -10.93
C HIS A 78 -6.56 -4.26 -12.22
N GLU A 79 -5.94 -5.44 -12.26
CA GLU A 79 -6.04 -6.34 -13.42
C GLU A 79 -7.46 -6.90 -13.58
N VAL A 80 -8.11 -7.31 -12.48
CA VAL A 80 -9.47 -7.84 -12.49
C VAL A 80 -10.48 -6.80 -12.95
N LEU A 81 -10.31 -5.52 -12.60
CA LEU A 81 -11.19 -4.44 -13.02
C LEU A 81 -11.28 -4.30 -14.54
N LYS A 82 -10.25 -4.71 -15.31
CA LYS A 82 -10.26 -4.68 -16.78
C LYS A 82 -11.24 -5.67 -17.40
N TYR A 83 -11.68 -6.68 -16.64
CA TYR A 83 -12.64 -7.70 -17.06
C TYR A 83 -14.07 -7.41 -16.60
N LEU A 84 -14.31 -6.23 -16.00
CA LEU A 84 -15.63 -5.82 -15.52
C LEU A 84 -16.19 -4.69 -16.38
N GLU A 85 -17.45 -4.82 -16.74
CA GLU A 85 -18.17 -3.82 -17.52
C GLU A 85 -18.87 -2.80 -16.61
N PRO A 86 -19.22 -1.59 -17.11
CA PRO A 86 -20.03 -0.65 -16.36
C PRO A 86 -21.34 -1.24 -15.82
N SER A 87 -21.96 -2.18 -16.55
CA SER A 87 -23.17 -2.90 -16.15
C SER A 87 -22.97 -3.87 -14.98
N ASP A 88 -21.72 -4.21 -14.64
CA ASP A 88 -21.42 -5.05 -13.48
C ASP A 88 -21.49 -4.30 -12.15
N PHE A 89 -21.78 -2.99 -12.20
CA PHE A 89 -21.90 -2.13 -11.03
C PHE A 89 -23.29 -1.53 -10.94
N ILE A 90 -23.86 -1.54 -9.73
CA ILE A 90 -25.03 -0.76 -9.37
C ILE A 90 -24.52 0.49 -8.63
N ASP A 91 -25.03 1.66 -9.00
CA ASP A 91 -24.68 2.96 -8.40
C ASP A 91 -23.17 3.29 -8.50
N LYS A 92 -22.53 2.94 -9.63
CA LYS A 92 -21.10 3.17 -9.90
C LYS A 92 -20.72 4.63 -9.64
N GLY A 93 -19.69 4.84 -8.82
CA GLY A 93 -19.19 6.18 -8.45
C GLY A 93 -19.83 6.77 -7.19
N SER A 94 -20.79 6.08 -6.56
CA SER A 94 -21.33 6.44 -5.26
C SER A 94 -20.68 5.68 -4.11
N LEU A 95 -20.87 6.14 -2.87
CA LEU A 95 -20.51 5.38 -1.66
C LEU A 95 -21.33 4.10 -1.49
N SER A 96 -22.44 3.97 -2.22
CA SER A 96 -23.32 2.80 -2.22
C SER A 96 -23.05 1.85 -3.39
N ALA A 97 -21.96 2.06 -4.13
CA ALA A 97 -21.59 1.23 -5.27
C ALA A 97 -21.46 -0.24 -4.86
N ARG A 98 -22.11 -1.13 -5.61
CA ARG A 98 -22.15 -2.57 -5.34
C ARG A 98 -22.01 -3.37 -6.63
N ILE A 99 -21.49 -4.59 -6.52
CA ILE A 99 -21.36 -5.53 -7.64
C ILE A 99 -22.76 -6.08 -7.98
N ALA A 100 -23.15 -5.99 -9.25
CA ALA A 100 -24.37 -6.57 -9.77
C ALA A 100 -24.24 -8.09 -9.95
N GLY A 101 -25.29 -8.83 -9.61
CA GLY A 101 -25.40 -10.25 -9.94
C GLY A 101 -25.63 -10.49 -11.45
N PRO A 102 -25.46 -11.74 -11.94
CA PRO A 102 -24.95 -12.90 -11.22
C PRO A 102 -23.43 -12.79 -10.95
N LEU A 103 -22.96 -13.45 -9.88
CA LEU A 103 -21.54 -13.49 -9.51
C LEU A 103 -20.78 -14.49 -10.40
N ASN A 104 -19.65 -14.04 -10.95
CA ASN A 104 -18.67 -14.86 -11.64
C ASN A 104 -17.31 -14.72 -10.94
N LEU A 105 -16.30 -15.46 -11.38
CA LEU A 105 -14.97 -15.44 -10.77
C LEU A 105 -14.37 -14.03 -10.72
N SER A 106 -14.45 -13.25 -11.80
CA SER A 106 -13.93 -11.88 -11.86
C SER A 106 -14.60 -10.95 -10.84
N LYS A 107 -15.92 -11.05 -10.69
CA LYS A 107 -16.68 -10.28 -9.68
C LYS A 107 -16.30 -10.65 -8.25
N ILE A 108 -16.11 -11.95 -7.98
CA ILE A 108 -15.69 -12.45 -6.67
C ILE A 108 -14.27 -11.96 -6.35
N LEU A 109 -13.34 -12.10 -7.31
CA LEU A 109 -11.96 -11.62 -7.16
C LEU A 109 -11.93 -10.11 -6.94
N TYR A 110 -12.69 -9.34 -7.71
CA TYR A 110 -12.80 -7.89 -7.52
C TYR A 110 -13.27 -7.55 -6.10
N TYR A 111 -14.33 -8.22 -5.63
CA TYR A 111 -14.86 -7.99 -4.29
C TYR A 111 -13.81 -8.27 -3.21
N ILE A 112 -13.09 -9.40 -3.31
CA ILE A 112 -12.00 -9.75 -2.38
C ILE A 112 -10.89 -8.70 -2.42
N THR A 113 -10.47 -8.26 -3.62
CA THR A 113 -9.40 -7.25 -3.76
C THR A 113 -9.79 -5.88 -3.20
N LYS A 114 -11.09 -5.58 -3.06
CA LYS A 114 -11.59 -4.38 -2.37
C LYS A 114 -11.55 -4.48 -0.84
N MET A 115 -11.35 -5.67 -0.25
CA MET A 115 -11.18 -5.86 1.20
C MET A 115 -9.72 -5.63 1.62
N ASP A 116 -9.08 -4.65 1.02
CA ASP A 116 -7.65 -4.36 1.15
C ASP A 116 -7.25 -3.91 2.58
N HIS A 117 -8.20 -3.32 3.31
CA HIS A 117 -8.12 -2.92 4.71
C HIS A 117 -7.67 -4.07 5.64
N CYS A 118 -8.04 -5.31 5.32
CA CYS A 118 -7.65 -6.50 6.08
C CYS A 118 -6.13 -6.74 6.08
N LEU A 119 -5.40 -6.19 5.10
CA LEU A 119 -3.94 -6.30 5.02
C LEU A 119 -3.24 -4.98 5.38
N VAL A 120 -3.72 -3.85 4.85
CA VAL A 120 -3.01 -2.56 5.03
C VAL A 120 -3.04 -2.06 6.47
N VAL A 121 -4.17 -2.22 7.18
CA VAL A 121 -4.29 -1.79 8.58
C VAL A 121 -3.34 -2.54 9.50
N PRO A 122 -3.31 -3.88 9.54
CA PRO A 122 -2.36 -4.60 10.38
C PRO A 122 -0.90 -4.39 9.94
N ALA A 123 -0.65 -4.15 8.65
CA ALA A 123 0.70 -3.81 8.17
C ALA A 123 1.19 -2.50 8.82
N PHE A 124 0.42 -1.42 8.70
CA PHE A 124 0.80 -0.14 9.31
C PHE A 124 0.89 -0.20 10.83
N TRP A 125 0.01 -0.99 11.47
CA TRP A 125 0.11 -1.23 12.91
C TRP A 125 1.46 -1.88 13.26
N ALA A 126 1.87 -2.92 12.52
CA ALA A 126 3.17 -3.56 12.70
C ALA A 126 4.33 -2.57 12.48
N LEU A 127 4.25 -1.72 11.46
CA LEU A 127 5.25 -0.67 11.22
C LEU A 127 5.38 0.29 12.40
N VAL A 128 4.25 0.79 12.94
CA VAL A 128 4.26 1.70 14.10
C VAL A 128 4.88 1.04 15.33
N ILE A 129 4.56 -0.23 15.59
CA ILE A 129 5.19 -0.97 16.71
C ILE A 129 6.71 -1.11 16.46
N SER A 130 7.12 -1.44 15.25
CA SER A 130 8.52 -1.59 14.87
C SER A 130 9.31 -0.29 15.13
N LEU A 131 8.83 0.83 14.61
CA LEU A 131 9.46 2.15 14.79
C LEU A 131 9.53 2.56 16.26
N ARG A 132 8.46 2.33 17.04
CA ARG A 132 8.47 2.61 18.49
C ARG A 132 9.50 1.79 19.25
N LYS A 133 9.79 0.56 18.79
CA LYS A 133 10.80 -0.29 19.42
C LYS A 133 12.22 0.20 19.12
N PHE A 134 12.51 0.49 17.84
CA PHE A 134 13.81 1.06 17.45
C PHE A 134 14.08 2.40 18.16
N TYR A 135 13.05 3.25 18.28
CA TYR A 135 13.18 4.51 19.01
C TYR A 135 13.57 4.30 20.49
N LYS A 136 12.91 3.36 21.18
CA LYS A 136 13.20 3.09 22.60
C LYS A 136 14.60 2.53 22.81
N GLU A 137 15.03 1.62 21.95
CA GLU A 137 16.37 1.04 22.00
C GLU A 137 17.45 2.10 21.74
N ALA A 138 17.28 2.94 20.72
CA ALA A 138 18.19 4.05 20.46
C ALA A 138 18.26 5.05 21.63
N LEU A 139 17.14 5.30 22.31
CA LEU A 139 17.10 6.14 23.51
C LEU A 139 17.85 5.50 24.69
N GLU A 140 17.67 4.20 24.91
CA GLU A 140 18.37 3.44 25.96
C GLU A 140 19.89 3.37 25.70
N GLU A 141 20.31 3.26 24.44
CA GLU A 141 21.72 3.30 24.04
C GLU A 141 22.35 4.68 24.26
N ALA A 142 21.64 5.77 23.94
CA ALA A 142 22.13 7.13 24.15
C ALA A 142 22.25 7.53 25.63
N GLN A 143 21.60 6.79 26.53
CA GLN A 143 21.64 6.99 27.98
C GLN A 143 22.74 6.18 28.68
N LYS A 144 23.40 5.26 27.98
CA LYS A 144 24.53 4.46 28.49
C LYS A 144 25.84 5.19 28.24
#